data_AF-A0A967WS70-F1
#
_entry.id   AF-A0A967WS70-F1
#
_cell.length_a   1.000
_cell.length_b   1.000
_cell.length_c   1.000
_cell.angle_alpha   90.00
_cell.angle_beta   90.00
_cell.angle_gamma   90.00
#
_symmetry.space_group_name_H-M   'P 1'
#
loop_
_entity.id
_entity.type
_entity.pdbx_description
1 polymer ?
#
loop_
_entity_poly.entity_id
_entity_poly.type
_entity_poly.pdbx_seq_one_letter_code
_entity_poly.pdbx_strand_id
1 'polypeptide(L)'
;LPDRCPHPECRAAGSLIRWGTYVRWACTAGKAYRIRIQRIRCKVCGHTHSLLPDFLHPYRHYVIRLLQNVIHLYLIAGLGLSRLVRQLSGSGPARSTVREWIRSFAYGAGELLLDLLTRQLVALNPLAVLPDRAPPEHLKRTADPVQHRRLARAHQFWLLAEQLYAQVKVRQPWLDFAAARFLPFLLHWLQRQVVPPRIFWSPCLPTTPTTPF
;
A
#
# COMPACT_ATOMS: atom_id res chain seq x y z
N LEU A 1 -12.27 -12.51 15.51
CA LEU A 1 -12.82 -11.47 14.60
C LEU A 1 -12.20 -10.15 15.05
N PRO A 2 -12.16 -9.08 14.24
CA PRO A 2 -11.82 -7.76 14.77
C PRO A 2 -12.77 -7.39 15.92
N ASP A 3 -12.28 -6.66 16.93
CA ASP A 3 -13.12 -6.29 18.09
C ASP A 3 -14.16 -5.24 17.74
N ARG A 4 -13.91 -4.44 16.70
CA ARG A 4 -14.75 -3.33 16.23
C ARG A 4 -15.02 -3.44 14.73
N CYS A 5 -16.18 -2.92 14.31
CA CYS A 5 -16.53 -2.77 12.90
C CYS A 5 -15.45 -1.96 12.15
N PRO A 6 -14.90 -2.47 11.03
CA PRO A 6 -13.92 -1.74 10.22
C PRO A 6 -14.46 -0.50 9.50
N HIS A 7 -15.79 -0.32 9.43
CA HIS A 7 -16.38 0.87 8.81
C HIS A 7 -16.07 2.12 9.66
N PRO A 8 -15.42 3.16 9.10
CA PRO A 8 -14.95 4.32 9.86
C PRO A 8 -16.04 5.05 10.65
N GLU A 9 -17.25 5.13 10.10
CA GLU A 9 -18.39 5.82 10.75
C GLU A 9 -19.14 4.94 11.76
N CYS A 10 -18.93 3.61 11.75
CA CYS A 10 -19.66 2.72 12.65
C CYS A 10 -18.85 2.34 13.89
N ARG A 11 -17.69 1.70 13.69
CA ARG A 11 -16.76 1.24 14.76
C ARG A 11 -17.40 0.50 15.96
N ALA A 12 -18.62 -0.02 15.81
CA ALA A 12 -19.35 -0.75 16.85
C ALA A 12 -18.56 -1.96 17.33
N ALA A 13 -18.47 -2.14 18.65
CA ALA A 13 -17.74 -3.25 19.27
C ALA A 13 -18.65 -4.47 19.45
N GLY A 14 -18.10 -5.68 19.33
CA GLY A 14 -18.84 -6.93 19.60
C GLY A 14 -19.97 -7.28 18.60
N SER A 15 -20.21 -6.44 17.58
CA SER A 15 -21.34 -6.59 16.65
C SER A 15 -21.03 -7.34 15.35
N LEU A 16 -19.86 -7.98 15.25
CA LEU A 16 -19.39 -8.65 14.04
C LEU A 16 -19.69 -10.15 14.07
N ILE A 17 -20.28 -10.66 12.99
CA ILE A 17 -20.50 -12.10 12.79
C ILE A 17 -19.74 -12.62 11.58
N ARG A 18 -19.38 -13.91 11.60
CA ARG A 18 -19.02 -14.63 10.38
C ARG A 18 -20.25 -14.67 9.48
N TRP A 19 -20.10 -14.30 8.22
CA TRP A 19 -21.22 -14.23 7.28
C TRP A 19 -21.12 -15.30 6.19
N GLY A 20 -20.05 -15.27 5.40
CA GLY A 20 -19.84 -16.24 4.34
C GLY A 20 -18.41 -16.18 3.83
N THR A 21 -18.12 -16.90 2.75
CA THR A 21 -16.78 -16.89 2.14
C THR A 21 -16.87 -16.57 0.65
N TYR A 22 -15.73 -16.25 0.04
CA TYR A 22 -15.56 -16.26 -1.41
C TYR A 22 -14.14 -16.74 -1.75
N VAL A 23 -13.93 -17.18 -2.98
CA VAL A 23 -12.61 -17.59 -3.47
C VAL A 23 -12.01 -16.46 -4.31
N ARG A 24 -10.73 -16.17 -4.11
CA ARG A 24 -9.97 -15.23 -4.94
C ARG A 24 -8.59 -15.75 -5.29
N TRP A 25 -7.98 -15.12 -6.27
CA TRP A 25 -6.60 -15.35 -6.63
C TRP A 25 -5.63 -14.63 -5.67
N ALA A 26 -4.52 -15.31 -5.38
CA ALA A 26 -3.29 -14.81 -4.79
C ALA A 26 -2.14 -15.15 -5.74
N CYS A 27 -1.72 -14.17 -6.54
CA CYS A 27 -0.71 -14.32 -7.58
C CYS A 27 0.66 -13.86 -7.06
N THR A 28 1.65 -14.75 -7.19
CA THR A 28 3.07 -14.43 -7.03
C THR A 28 3.69 -14.18 -8.42
N ALA A 29 5.00 -13.97 -8.52
CA ALA A 29 5.65 -13.85 -9.82
C ALA A 29 5.60 -15.16 -10.64
N GLY A 30 5.58 -16.31 -9.96
CA GLY A 30 5.71 -17.64 -10.59
C GLY A 30 4.46 -18.52 -10.56
N LYS A 31 3.52 -18.23 -9.65
CA LYS A 31 2.40 -19.13 -9.33
C LYS A 31 1.16 -18.34 -8.92
N ALA A 32 -0.01 -18.88 -9.25
CA ALA A 32 -1.31 -18.37 -8.84
C ALA A 32 -2.01 -19.38 -7.94
N TYR A 33 -2.48 -18.93 -6.78
CA TYR A 33 -3.19 -19.75 -5.81
C TYR A 33 -4.64 -19.28 -5.69
N ARG A 34 -5.58 -20.23 -5.57
CA ARG A 34 -6.97 -19.92 -5.18
C ARG A 34 -7.08 -20.05 -3.66
N ILE A 35 -7.44 -18.97 -2.99
CA ILE A 35 -7.62 -18.97 -1.54
C ILE A 35 -9.05 -18.60 -1.17
N ARG A 36 -9.54 -19.16 -0.07
CA ARG A 36 -10.85 -18.84 0.50
C ARG A 36 -10.72 -17.68 1.47
N ILE A 37 -11.51 -16.63 1.27
CA ILE A 37 -11.55 -15.44 2.12
C ILE A 37 -12.81 -15.48 2.98
N GLN A 38 -12.63 -15.35 4.29
CA GLN A 38 -13.73 -15.17 5.22
C GLN A 38 -14.29 -13.74 5.09
N ARG A 39 -15.63 -13.63 5.02
CA ARG A 39 -16.36 -12.37 5.13
C ARG A 39 -17.06 -12.27 6.47
N ILE A 40 -17.12 -11.06 6.99
CA ILE A 40 -17.78 -10.73 8.25
C ILE A 40 -18.82 -9.67 7.98
N ARG A 41 -19.92 -9.65 8.76
CA ARG A 41 -20.97 -8.65 8.65
C ARG A 41 -21.17 -7.96 9.99
N CYS A 42 -21.29 -6.64 9.97
CA CYS A 42 -21.69 -5.86 11.14
C CYS A 42 -23.21 -5.88 11.30
N LYS A 43 -23.70 -6.30 12.48
CA LYS A 43 -25.14 -6.27 12.79
C LYS A 43 -25.70 -4.85 12.97
N VAL A 44 -24.85 -3.87 13.25
CA VAL A 44 -25.26 -2.48 13.49
C VAL A 44 -25.41 -1.72 12.16
N CYS A 45 -24.34 -1.60 11.38
CA CYS A 45 -24.39 -0.83 10.11
C CYS A 45 -24.69 -1.68 8.87
N GLY A 46 -24.88 -3.00 9.02
CA GLY A 46 -25.18 -3.92 7.91
C GLY A 46 -24.01 -4.19 6.93
N HIS A 47 -22.89 -3.49 7.03
CA HIS A 47 -21.78 -3.61 6.09
C HIS A 47 -21.06 -4.96 6.18
N THR A 48 -20.58 -5.45 5.04
CA THR A 48 -19.80 -6.69 4.91
C THR A 48 -18.34 -6.37 4.63
N HIS A 49 -17.43 -6.98 5.39
CA HIS A 49 -15.98 -6.80 5.26
C HIS A 49 -15.28 -8.12 4.95
N SER A 50 -14.22 -8.07 4.15
CA SER A 50 -13.38 -9.23 3.87
C SER A 50 -12.21 -9.30 4.85
N LEU A 51 -11.98 -10.45 5.48
CA LEU A 51 -10.78 -10.73 6.26
C LEU A 51 -9.66 -11.16 5.31
N LEU A 52 -8.96 -10.18 4.74
CA LEU A 52 -7.83 -10.46 3.87
C LEU A 52 -6.59 -10.82 4.69
N PRO A 53 -5.83 -11.86 4.29
CA PRO A 53 -4.46 -12.05 4.77
C PRO A 53 -3.60 -10.81 4.51
N ASP A 54 -2.63 -10.56 5.39
CA ASP A 54 -1.71 -9.41 5.35
C ASP A 54 -0.88 -9.33 4.05
N PHE A 55 -0.62 -10.48 3.42
CA PHE A 55 0.09 -10.57 2.16
C PHE A 55 -0.76 -10.17 0.94
N LEU A 56 -2.05 -9.84 1.13
CA LEU A 56 -2.96 -9.41 0.07
C LEU A 56 -3.43 -7.97 0.27
N HIS A 57 -3.21 -7.16 -0.76
CA HIS A 57 -3.79 -5.84 -0.83
C HIS A 57 -5.27 -5.91 -1.29
N PRO A 58 -6.16 -5.03 -0.77
CA PRO A 58 -7.52 -4.90 -1.27
C PRO A 58 -7.57 -4.67 -2.78
N TYR A 59 -8.56 -5.27 -3.45
CA TYR A 59 -8.80 -5.11 -4.90
C TYR A 59 -7.66 -5.55 -5.84
N ARG A 60 -6.72 -6.39 -5.37
CA ARG A 60 -5.58 -6.85 -6.18
C ARG A 60 -5.35 -8.34 -6.06
N HIS A 61 -5.16 -9.04 -7.19
CA HIS A 61 -4.88 -10.47 -7.16
C HIS A 61 -3.42 -10.78 -6.78
N TYR A 62 -2.49 -9.88 -7.05
CA TYR A 62 -1.08 -10.11 -6.76
C TYR A 62 -0.74 -9.83 -5.30
N VAL A 63 0.14 -10.66 -4.74
CA VAL A 63 0.61 -10.52 -3.37
C VAL A 63 1.40 -9.24 -3.18
N ILE A 64 1.23 -8.60 -2.02
CA ILE A 64 1.78 -7.26 -1.76
C ILE A 64 3.31 -7.21 -1.83
N ARG A 65 3.99 -8.33 -1.53
CA ARG A 65 5.44 -8.46 -1.69
C ARG A 65 5.89 -8.22 -3.14
N LEU A 66 5.12 -8.69 -4.13
CA LEU A 66 5.44 -8.46 -5.53
C LEU A 66 5.22 -7.00 -5.92
N LEU A 67 4.10 -6.41 -5.49
CA LEU A 67 3.82 -4.98 -5.70
C LEU A 67 4.94 -4.13 -5.10
N GLN A 68 5.36 -4.44 -3.87
CA GLN A 68 6.46 -3.75 -3.20
C GLN A 68 7.74 -3.84 -4.02
N ASN A 69 8.11 -5.03 -4.48
CA ASN A 69 9.32 -5.21 -5.28
C ASN A 69 9.28 -4.37 -6.57
N VAL A 70 8.14 -4.33 -7.25
CA VAL A 70 7.94 -3.48 -8.44
C VAL A 70 8.15 -2.00 -8.10
N ILE A 71 7.50 -1.51 -7.04
CA ILE A 71 7.61 -0.11 -6.66
C ILE A 71 9.03 0.24 -6.20
N HIS A 72 9.69 -0.63 -5.43
CA HIS A 72 11.08 -0.45 -5.02
C HIS A 72 12.02 -0.38 -6.24
N LEU A 73 11.92 -1.35 -7.16
CA LEU A 73 12.77 -1.36 -8.36
C LEU A 73 12.56 -0.11 -9.23
N TYR A 74 11.31 0.36 -9.34
CA TYR A 74 10.98 1.54 -10.13
C TYR A 74 11.39 2.83 -9.43
N LEU A 75 10.87 3.10 -8.23
CA LEU A 75 11.04 4.38 -7.54
C LEU A 75 12.34 4.53 -6.78
N ILE A 76 12.99 3.44 -6.35
CA ILE A 76 14.18 3.51 -5.48
C ILE A 76 15.42 3.04 -6.22
N ALA A 77 15.39 1.86 -6.83
CA ALA A 77 16.52 1.38 -7.63
C ALA A 77 16.60 2.05 -9.03
N GLY A 78 15.58 2.81 -9.43
CA GLY A 78 15.61 3.64 -10.63
C GLY A 78 15.52 2.87 -11.95
N LEU A 79 14.97 1.65 -11.95
CA LEU A 79 14.80 0.88 -13.18
C LEU A 79 13.64 1.44 -14.01
N GLY A 80 13.95 1.82 -15.26
CA GLY A 80 12.91 2.15 -16.23
C GLY A 80 11.96 0.98 -16.54
N LEU A 81 10.71 1.28 -16.89
CA LEU A 81 9.62 0.32 -17.05
C LEU A 81 9.97 -0.90 -17.92
N SER A 82 10.66 -0.68 -19.05
CA SER A 82 11.03 -1.78 -19.95
C SER A 82 12.05 -2.75 -19.33
N ARG A 83 13.02 -2.24 -18.57
CA ARG A 83 13.99 -3.09 -17.85
C ARG A 83 13.31 -3.84 -16.70
N LEU A 84 12.46 -3.14 -15.97
CA LEU A 84 11.68 -3.71 -14.88
C LEU A 84 10.79 -4.86 -15.36
N VAL A 85 10.00 -4.67 -16.41
CA VAL A 85 9.12 -5.73 -16.95
C VAL A 85 9.93 -6.94 -17.42
N ARG A 86 11.08 -6.72 -18.05
CA ARG A 86 11.99 -7.80 -18.48
C ARG A 86 12.53 -8.61 -17.30
N GLN A 87 12.79 -7.98 -16.18
CA GLN A 87 13.26 -8.67 -14.97
C GLN A 87 12.15 -9.50 -14.30
N LEU A 88 10.89 -9.19 -14.58
CA LEU A 88 9.73 -9.94 -14.10
C LEU A 88 9.27 -11.05 -15.06
N SER A 89 9.99 -11.29 -16.16
CA SER A 89 9.58 -12.19 -17.25
C SER A 89 9.29 -13.61 -16.78
N GLY A 90 8.34 -14.27 -17.46
CA GLY A 90 7.75 -15.56 -17.08
C GLY A 90 6.23 -15.42 -16.90
N SER A 91 5.66 -16.08 -15.89
CA SER A 91 4.25 -15.93 -15.48
C SER A 91 3.95 -14.64 -14.68
N GLY A 92 4.80 -13.61 -14.82
CA GLY A 92 4.71 -12.36 -14.09
C GLY A 92 3.57 -11.43 -14.59
N PRO A 93 3.37 -10.28 -13.91
CA PRO A 93 2.34 -9.33 -14.31
C PRO A 93 2.63 -8.70 -15.68
N ALA A 94 1.57 -8.52 -16.47
CA ALA A 94 1.66 -7.82 -17.75
C ALA A 94 2.16 -6.37 -17.59
N ARG A 95 2.80 -5.83 -18.62
CA ARG A 95 3.32 -4.43 -18.63
C ARG A 95 2.25 -3.40 -18.23
N SER A 96 1.01 -3.57 -18.70
CA SER A 96 -0.12 -2.70 -18.36
C SER A 96 -0.48 -2.75 -16.88
N THR A 97 -0.40 -3.93 -16.26
CA THR A 97 -0.63 -4.15 -14.83
C THR A 97 0.44 -3.46 -13.99
N VAL A 98 1.72 -3.61 -14.36
CA VAL A 98 2.82 -2.92 -13.68
C VAL A 98 2.68 -1.41 -13.77
N ARG A 99 2.32 -0.88 -14.96
CA ARG A 99 2.05 0.55 -15.15
C ARG A 99 0.88 1.04 -14.29
N GLU A 100 -0.18 0.25 -14.16
CA GLU A 100 -1.29 0.57 -13.26
C GLU A 100 -0.85 0.59 -11.80
N TRP A 101 0.00 -0.34 -11.35
CA TRP A 101 0.52 -0.33 -9.98
C TRP A 101 1.33 0.93 -9.68
N ILE A 102 2.22 1.31 -10.60
CA ILE A 102 3.02 2.52 -10.49
C ILE A 102 2.12 3.75 -10.38
N ARG A 103 1.10 3.87 -11.24
CA ARG A 103 0.15 5.01 -11.21
C ARG A 103 -0.66 5.03 -9.92
N SER A 104 -1.19 3.89 -9.51
CA SER A 104 -2.03 3.78 -8.31
C SER A 104 -1.25 3.97 -7.02
N PHE A 105 0.03 3.57 -6.99
CA PHE A 105 0.94 3.88 -5.89
C PHE A 105 1.29 5.37 -5.91
N ALA A 106 1.62 5.94 -7.07
CA ALA A 106 1.94 7.36 -7.20
C ALA A 106 0.80 8.25 -6.68
N TYR A 107 -0.44 7.91 -7.04
CA TYR A 107 -1.61 8.59 -6.55
C TYR A 107 -1.84 8.36 -5.05
N GLY A 108 -1.93 7.10 -4.62
CA GLY A 108 -2.25 6.81 -3.22
C GLY A 108 -1.17 7.25 -2.23
N ALA A 109 0.09 6.89 -2.49
CA ALA A 109 1.21 7.25 -1.62
C ALA A 109 1.59 8.73 -1.76
N GLY A 110 1.75 9.23 -2.99
CA GLY A 110 2.24 10.58 -3.25
C GLY A 110 1.18 11.68 -3.04
N GLU A 111 -0.05 11.48 -3.51
CA GLU A 111 -1.10 12.50 -3.39
C GLU A 111 -1.89 12.35 -2.11
N LEU A 112 -2.36 11.14 -1.79
CA LEU A 112 -3.32 10.97 -0.70
C LEU A 112 -2.68 10.85 0.68
N LEU A 113 -1.47 10.28 0.79
CA LEU A 113 -0.92 9.84 2.08
C LEU A 113 0.37 10.56 2.52
N LEU A 114 1.07 11.25 1.61
CA LEU A 114 2.36 11.89 1.94
C LEU A 114 2.24 12.92 3.07
N ASP A 115 1.24 13.80 3.00
CA ASP A 115 1.11 14.87 3.98
C ASP A 115 0.72 14.31 5.36
N LEU A 116 -0.15 13.28 5.39
CA LEU A 116 -0.44 12.51 6.61
C LEU A 116 0.82 11.90 7.21
N LEU A 117 1.60 11.16 6.42
CA LEU A 117 2.83 10.52 6.89
C LEU A 117 3.82 11.55 7.44
N THR A 118 3.95 12.69 6.77
CA THR A 118 4.83 13.78 7.19
C THR A 118 4.42 14.32 8.55
N ARG A 119 3.12 14.65 8.74
CA ARG A 119 2.59 15.12 10.03
C ARG A 119 2.82 14.09 11.14
N GLN A 120 2.60 12.81 10.85
CA GLN A 120 2.79 11.72 11.82
C GLN A 120 4.26 11.51 12.21
N LEU A 121 5.19 11.64 11.26
CA LEU A 121 6.63 11.56 11.53
C LEU A 121 7.11 12.72 12.40
N VAL A 122 6.69 13.95 12.09
CA VAL A 122 7.03 15.13 12.90
C VAL A 122 6.49 14.99 14.32
N ALA A 123 5.26 14.48 14.48
CA ALA A 123 4.69 14.22 15.80
C ALA A 123 5.45 13.11 16.56
N LEU A 124 5.97 12.10 15.86
CA LEU A 124 6.71 10.99 16.47
C LEU A 124 8.13 11.38 16.89
N ASN A 125 8.81 12.18 16.07
CA ASN A 125 10.13 12.70 16.34
C ASN A 125 10.35 14.01 15.55
N PRO A 126 10.16 15.18 16.16
CA PRO A 126 10.32 16.46 15.46
C PRO A 126 11.76 16.77 15.08
N LEU A 127 12.73 16.09 15.70
CA LEU A 127 14.16 16.25 15.42
C LEU A 127 14.69 15.18 14.45
N ALA A 128 13.82 14.37 13.85
CA ALA A 128 14.23 13.39 12.86
C ALA A 128 14.78 14.08 11.61
N VAL A 129 16.01 13.75 11.23
CA VAL A 129 16.55 14.14 9.93
C VAL A 129 15.74 13.44 8.85
N LEU A 130 15.03 14.23 8.05
CA LEU A 130 14.24 13.69 6.96
C LEU A 130 15.16 13.34 5.79
N PRO A 131 14.99 12.17 5.16
CA PRO A 131 15.79 11.78 4.02
C PRO A 131 15.53 12.73 2.86
N ASP A 132 16.60 13.39 2.42
CA ASP A 132 16.60 14.21 1.22
C ASP A 132 17.39 13.48 0.13
N ARG A 133 16.66 12.81 -0.76
CA ARG A 133 17.23 12.16 -1.95
C ARG A 133 16.41 12.56 -3.15
N ALA A 134 17.10 12.98 -4.21
CA ALA A 134 16.46 13.28 -5.47
C ALA A 134 15.77 12.03 -6.03
N PRO A 135 14.59 12.16 -6.67
CA PRO A 135 13.95 11.05 -7.37
C PRO A 135 14.83 10.50 -8.49
N PRO A 136 14.74 9.20 -8.84
CA PRO A 136 15.57 8.62 -9.90
C PRO A 136 15.45 9.32 -11.24
N GLU A 137 16.57 9.46 -11.95
CA GLU A 137 16.69 10.17 -13.23
C GLU A 137 15.69 9.71 -14.30
N HIS A 138 15.37 8.41 -14.36
CA HIS A 138 14.42 7.91 -15.35
C HIS A 138 13.01 8.51 -15.21
N LEU A 139 12.64 9.05 -14.04
CA LEU A 139 11.34 9.70 -13.81
C LEU A 139 11.21 11.01 -14.60
N LYS A 140 12.33 11.66 -14.96
CA LYS A 140 12.35 12.84 -15.84
C LYS A 140 11.80 12.55 -17.24
N ARG A 141 11.75 11.28 -17.65
CA ARG A 141 11.16 10.82 -18.92
C ARG A 141 9.63 10.76 -18.89
N THR A 142 8.99 11.03 -17.74
CA THR A 142 7.53 11.05 -17.62
C THR A 142 7.00 12.37 -18.19
N ALA A 143 6.38 12.31 -19.37
CA ALA A 143 5.89 13.50 -20.07
C ALA A 143 4.70 14.19 -19.38
N ASP A 144 3.83 13.43 -18.71
CA ASP A 144 2.70 13.98 -17.97
C ASP A 144 3.19 14.67 -16.68
N PRO A 145 3.05 16.01 -16.55
CA PRO A 145 3.57 16.75 -15.40
C PRO A 145 2.87 16.40 -14.09
N VAL A 146 1.57 16.07 -14.14
CA VAL A 146 0.81 15.66 -12.95
C VAL A 146 1.33 14.31 -12.49
N GLN A 147 1.47 13.35 -13.39
CA GLN A 147 2.01 12.04 -13.05
C GLN A 147 3.47 12.13 -12.59
N HIS A 148 4.29 13.01 -13.18
CA HIS A 148 5.66 13.25 -12.74
C HIS A 148 5.71 13.74 -11.30
N ARG A 149 4.90 14.76 -10.95
CA ARG A 149 4.78 15.27 -9.57
C ARG A 149 4.36 14.16 -8.60
N ARG A 150 3.37 13.35 -8.96
CA ARG A 150 2.89 12.21 -8.16
C ARG A 150 3.99 11.21 -7.88
N LEU A 151 4.82 10.90 -8.89
CA LEU A 151 5.94 9.97 -8.76
C LEU A 151 7.04 10.53 -7.86
N ALA A 152 7.37 11.82 -7.98
CA ALA A 152 8.32 12.47 -7.08
C ALA A 152 7.83 12.47 -5.63
N ARG A 153 6.55 12.79 -5.39
CA ARG A 153 5.93 12.72 -4.06
C ARG A 153 5.87 11.29 -3.53
N ALA A 154 5.59 10.29 -4.37
CA ALA A 154 5.58 8.89 -3.96
C ALA A 154 6.98 8.34 -3.64
N HIS A 155 8.02 8.83 -4.33
CA HIS A 155 9.41 8.58 -3.95
C HIS A 155 9.71 9.14 -2.56
N GLN A 156 9.35 10.40 -2.31
CA GLN A 156 9.50 11.01 -0.98
C GLN A 156 8.72 10.24 0.09
N PHE A 157 7.47 9.85 -0.19
CA PHE A 157 6.67 9.02 0.70
C PHE A 157 7.39 7.74 1.08
N TRP A 158 8.00 7.05 0.12
CA TRP A 158 8.72 5.81 0.38
C TRP A 158 9.86 6.02 1.38
N LEU A 159 10.69 7.05 1.17
CA LEU A 159 11.83 7.35 2.05
C LEU A 159 11.37 7.70 3.46
N LEU A 160 10.32 8.52 3.57
CA LEU A 160 9.70 8.86 4.87
C LEU A 160 9.11 7.63 5.55
N ALA A 161 8.49 6.74 4.78
CA ALA A 161 7.90 5.52 5.29
C ALA A 161 8.98 4.54 5.80
N GLU A 162 10.16 4.48 5.17
CA GLU A 162 11.31 3.74 5.68
C GLU A 162 11.80 4.32 7.02
N GLN A 163 11.83 5.65 7.17
CA GLN A 163 12.15 6.28 8.46
C GLN A 163 11.12 5.95 9.55
N LEU A 164 9.83 6.02 9.22
CA LEU A 164 8.77 5.60 10.14
C LEU A 164 8.99 4.15 10.59
N TYR A 165 9.27 3.27 9.63
CA TYR A 165 9.48 1.85 9.90
C TYR A 165 10.68 1.62 10.83
N ALA A 166 11.81 2.29 10.59
CA ALA A 166 12.98 2.24 11.46
C ALA A 166 12.68 2.79 12.88
N GLN A 167 12.01 3.93 12.97
CA GLN A 167 11.66 4.57 14.24
C GLN A 167 10.69 3.73 15.10
N VAL A 168 9.75 3.03 14.46
CA VAL A 168 8.86 2.11 15.17
C VAL A 168 9.62 0.87 15.64
N LYS A 169 10.54 0.33 14.82
CA LYS A 169 11.38 -0.82 15.22
C LYS A 169 12.24 -0.53 16.45
N VAL A 170 12.81 0.67 16.55
CA VAL A 170 13.57 1.09 17.74
C VAL A 170 12.69 1.06 19.00
N ARG A 171 11.43 1.49 18.89
CA ARG A 171 10.47 1.52 20.02
C ARG A 171 9.80 0.18 20.29
N GLN A 172 9.78 -0.72 19.30
CA GLN A 172 9.14 -2.04 19.38
C GLN A 172 10.09 -3.11 18.81
N PRO A 173 11.14 -3.49 19.56
CA PRO A 173 12.21 -4.36 19.06
C PRO A 173 11.73 -5.76 18.66
N TRP A 174 10.57 -6.21 19.17
CA TRP A 174 9.99 -7.51 18.85
C TRP A 174 9.36 -7.59 17.45
N LEU A 175 9.16 -6.46 16.75
CA LEU A 175 8.62 -6.49 15.39
C LEU A 175 9.63 -7.11 14.42
N ASP A 176 9.23 -8.14 13.68
CA ASP A 176 10.05 -8.72 12.61
C ASP A 176 10.34 -7.66 11.53
N PHE A 177 11.63 -7.38 11.31
CA PHE A 177 12.08 -6.36 10.37
C PHE A 177 12.76 -7.02 9.18
N ALA A 178 12.02 -7.13 8.08
CA ALA A 178 12.57 -7.55 6.79
C ALA A 178 12.08 -6.61 5.70
N ALA A 179 12.86 -6.46 4.63
CA ALA A 179 12.46 -5.69 3.45
C ALA A 179 11.06 -6.14 2.99
N ALA A 180 10.81 -7.46 2.91
CA ALA A 180 9.52 -8.03 2.50
C ALA A 180 8.31 -7.66 3.40
N ARG A 181 8.54 -7.08 4.59
CA ARG A 181 7.50 -6.66 5.55
C ARG A 181 7.14 -5.18 5.45
N PHE A 182 7.82 -4.41 4.62
CA PHE A 182 7.64 -2.95 4.55
C PHE A 182 6.20 -2.51 4.21
N LEU A 183 5.62 -2.94 3.09
CA LEU A 183 4.24 -2.57 2.77
C LEU A 183 3.20 -3.19 3.72
N PRO A 184 3.30 -4.46 4.15
CA PRO A 184 2.43 -4.99 5.21
C PRO A 184 2.46 -4.14 6.49
N PHE A 185 3.65 -3.70 6.92
CA PHE A 185 3.81 -2.77 8.03
C PHE A 185 3.04 -1.47 7.80
N LEU A 186 3.20 -0.84 6.63
CA LEU A 186 2.50 0.41 6.32
C LEU A 186 0.98 0.26 6.27
N LEU A 187 0.46 -0.85 5.74
CA LEU A 187 -0.99 -1.12 5.76
C LEU A 187 -1.51 -1.22 7.19
N HIS A 188 -0.79 -1.92 8.07
CA HIS A 188 -1.15 -2.03 9.48
C HIS A 188 -1.05 -0.67 10.19
N TRP A 189 0.00 0.10 9.91
CA TRP A 189 0.17 1.45 10.45
C TRP A 189 -0.98 2.37 10.04
N LEU A 190 -1.38 2.40 8.76
CA LEU A 190 -2.53 3.19 8.29
C LEU A 190 -3.82 2.83 9.02
N GLN A 191 -4.06 1.53 9.23
CA GLN A 191 -5.23 1.05 9.97
C GLN A 191 -5.25 1.61 11.40
N ARG A 192 -4.09 1.72 12.06
CA ARG A 192 -3.98 2.33 13.39
C ARG A 192 -4.22 3.84 13.39
N GLN A 193 -3.94 4.52 12.28
CA GLN A 193 -4.26 5.94 12.08
C GLN A 193 -5.74 6.18 11.72
N VAL A 194 -6.58 5.15 11.75
CA VAL A 194 -8.01 5.23 11.36
C VAL A 194 -8.16 5.63 9.88
N VAL A 195 -7.15 5.36 9.06
CA VAL A 195 -7.16 5.55 7.61
C VAL A 195 -7.39 4.19 6.94
N PRO A 196 -8.13 4.10 5.82
CA PRO A 196 -8.27 2.84 5.12
C PRO A 196 -6.89 2.24 4.80
N PRO A 197 -6.63 0.95 5.13
CA PRO A 197 -5.33 0.31 4.91
C PRO A 197 -5.15 -0.02 3.43
N ARG A 198 -4.92 1.03 2.65
CA ARG A 198 -4.81 1.00 1.19
C ARG A 198 -3.82 2.07 0.75
N ILE A 199 -2.78 1.64 0.04
CA ILE A 199 -1.73 2.53 -0.49
C ILE A 199 -1.83 2.62 -2.01
N PHE A 200 -2.38 1.59 -2.66
CA PHE A 200 -2.61 1.59 -4.10
C PHE A 200 -4.06 1.99 -4.41
N TRP A 201 -4.26 3.26 -4.71
CA TRP A 201 -5.54 3.85 -5.08
C TRP A 201 -5.56 4.12 -6.58
N SER A 202 -6.43 3.42 -7.31
CA SER A 202 -6.55 3.65 -8.75
C SER A 202 -7.40 4.90 -8.98
N PRO A 203 -6.85 5.96 -9.60
CA PRO A 203 -7.62 7.19 -9.87
C PRO A 203 -8.78 6.96 -10.84
N CYS A 204 -8.83 5.80 -11.52
CA CYS A 204 -9.92 5.45 -12.44
C CYS A 204 -11.13 4.82 -11.73
N LEU A 205 -11.07 4.56 -10.42
CA LEU A 205 -12.18 3.97 -9.68
C LEU A 205 -13.02 5.05 -9.00
N PRO A 206 -14.36 4.97 -9.04
CA PRO A 206 -15.24 5.95 -8.40
C PRO A 206 -15.14 5.94 -6.87
N THR A 207 -14.63 4.84 -6.30
CA THR A 207 -14.42 4.68 -4.86
C THR A 207 -13.09 5.26 -4.37
N THR A 208 -12.31 5.87 -5.25
CA THR A 208 -11.02 6.45 -4.90
C THR A 208 -11.21 7.87 -4.35
N PRO A 209 -10.70 8.18 -3.15
CA PRO A 209 -10.72 9.52 -2.60
C PRO A 209 -10.06 10.51 -3.55
N THR A 210 -10.66 11.69 -3.69
CA THR A 210 -10.12 12.80 -4.49
C THR A 210 -9.36 13.81 -3.64
N THR A 211 -9.56 13.78 -2.32
CA THR A 211 -8.90 14.65 -1.34
C THR A 211 -7.85 13.87 -0.53
N PRO A 212 -6.69 14.47 -0.23
CA PRO A 212 -5.71 13.87 0.68
C PRO A 212 -6.24 13.62 2.09
N PHE A 213 -5.62 12.67 2.80
CA PHE A 213 -5.88 12.35 4.20
C PHE A 213 -5.04 13.21 5.17
#